data_AF-A0A1X7KUA4-F1
#
_entry.id   AF-A0A1X7KUA4-F1
#
_cell.length_a   1.000
_cell.length_b   1.000
_cell.length_c   1.000
_cell.angle_alpha   90.00
_cell.angle_beta   90.00
_cell.angle_gamma   90.00
#
_symmetry.space_group_name_H-M   'P 1'
#
loop_
_entity.id
_entity.type
_entity.pdbx_description
1 polymer ?
#
loop_
_entity_poly.entity_id
_entity_poly.type
_entity_poly.pdbx_seq_one_letter_code
_entity_poly.pdbx_strand_id
1 'polypeptide(L)'
;MKKKKRKTLKDIHKRHQNLMGLLKQDPGNPLGNHTISLEVKDNNDLLLNIASLLEVCVFALDGNGLLLSPNNQNVTKHDSICRVLELVLNILPSSQMDFMDYVTEKLTNLDNTTTKSPKDHQL
;
A
#
# COMPACT_ATOMS: atom_id res chain seq x y z
N MET A 1 -8.79 19.78 -25.92
CA MET A 1 -8.40 19.78 -24.48
C MET A 1 -9.49 19.29 -23.51
N LYS A 2 -10.68 19.91 -23.46
CA LYS A 2 -11.75 19.56 -22.47
C LYS A 2 -12.21 18.10 -22.51
N LYS A 3 -12.36 17.51 -23.71
CA LYS A 3 -12.78 16.10 -23.88
C LYS A 3 -11.76 15.10 -23.32
N LYS A 4 -10.45 15.38 -23.46
CA LYS A 4 -9.37 14.52 -22.95
C LYS A 4 -9.29 14.57 -21.42
N LYS A 5 -9.30 15.76 -20.81
CA LYS A 5 -9.37 15.93 -19.35
C LYS A 5 -10.57 15.18 -18.75
N ARG A 6 -11.75 15.32 -19.36
CA ARG A 6 -12.97 14.62 -18.94
C ARG A 6 -12.84 13.09 -19.06
N LYS A 7 -12.18 12.58 -20.11
CA LYS A 7 -11.92 11.14 -20.27
C LYS A 7 -10.99 10.64 -19.17
N THR A 8 -9.87 11.31 -18.96
CA THR A 8 -8.90 10.95 -17.91
C THR A 8 -9.55 10.92 -16.51
N LEU A 9 -10.38 11.91 -16.18
CA LEU A 9 -11.09 11.94 -14.91
C LEU A 9 -12.06 10.75 -14.75
N LYS A 10 -12.76 10.36 -15.82
CA LYS A 10 -13.61 9.17 -15.81
C LYS A 10 -12.79 7.89 -15.59
N ASP A 11 -11.62 7.80 -16.20
CA ASP A 11 -10.75 6.63 -16.08
C ASP A 11 -10.20 6.51 -14.65
N ILE A 12 -9.74 7.62 -14.05
CA ILE A 12 -9.36 7.70 -12.63
C ILE A 12 -10.53 7.29 -11.73
N HIS A 13 -11.72 7.85 -11.95
CA HIS A 13 -12.89 7.54 -11.14
C HIS A 13 -13.27 6.06 -11.22
N LYS A 14 -13.24 5.47 -12.42
CA LYS A 14 -13.52 4.03 -12.60
C LYS A 14 -12.53 3.18 -11.80
N ARG A 15 -11.24 3.52 -11.86
CA ARG A 15 -10.22 2.76 -11.12
C ARG A 15 -10.34 2.93 -9.61
N HIS A 16 -10.72 4.12 -9.15
CA HIS A 16 -11.05 4.36 -7.73
C HIS A 16 -12.22 3.50 -7.25
N GLN A 17 -13.30 3.37 -8.04
CA GLN A 17 -14.43 2.51 -7.66
C GLN A 17 -14.01 1.04 -7.53
N ASN A 18 -13.15 0.57 -8.43
CA ASN A 18 -12.61 -0.79 -8.36
C ASN A 18 -11.78 -0.99 -7.08
N LEU A 19 -10.91 -0.02 -6.73
CA LEU A 19 -10.14 -0.05 -5.48
C LEU A 19 -11.07 -0.10 -4.26
N MET A 20 -12.09 0.76 -4.20
CA MET A 20 -13.07 0.75 -3.10
C MET A 20 -13.85 -0.57 -3.02
N GLY A 21 -14.10 -1.23 -4.14
CA GLY A 21 -14.69 -2.56 -4.16
C GLY A 21 -13.78 -3.62 -3.54
N LEU A 22 -12.48 -3.58 -3.84
CA LEU A 22 -11.49 -4.50 -3.26
C LEU A 22 -11.30 -4.29 -1.77
N LEU A 23 -11.31 -3.03 -1.30
CA LEU A 23 -11.14 -2.70 0.12
C LEU A 23 -12.37 -3.05 0.98
N LYS A 24 -13.53 -3.30 0.36
CA LYS A 24 -14.79 -3.68 1.05
C LYS A 24 -14.89 -5.18 1.33
N GLN A 25 -13.77 -5.91 1.45
CA GLN A 25 -13.81 -7.35 1.69
C GLN A 25 -14.67 -7.73 2.90
N ASP A 26 -15.48 -8.76 2.70
CA ASP A 26 -16.51 -9.31 3.57
C ASP A 26 -15.88 -9.95 4.83
N PRO A 27 -16.37 -9.66 6.06
CA PRO A 27 -15.86 -10.27 7.30
C PRO A 27 -16.07 -11.81 7.40
N GLY A 28 -16.67 -12.44 6.39
CA GLY A 28 -17.12 -13.82 6.42
C GLY A 28 -16.11 -14.87 5.96
N ASN A 29 -15.05 -15.14 6.73
CA ASN A 29 -14.60 -16.53 6.93
C ASN A 29 -13.76 -16.68 8.22
N PRO A 30 -14.36 -17.04 9.36
CA PRO A 30 -13.66 -17.22 10.63
C PRO A 30 -12.97 -18.59 10.75
N LEU A 31 -12.50 -19.18 9.64
CA LEU A 31 -11.83 -20.48 9.69
C LEU A 31 -10.39 -20.33 10.21
N GLY A 32 -10.26 -20.27 11.52
CA GLY A 32 -9.05 -20.62 12.28
C GLY A 32 -8.02 -19.51 12.53
N ASN A 33 -8.09 -18.37 11.83
CA ASN A 33 -7.12 -17.30 12.00
C ASN A 33 -7.69 -16.15 12.85
N HIS A 34 -7.00 -15.81 13.94
CA HIS A 34 -7.32 -14.63 14.74
C HIS A 34 -7.18 -13.40 13.85
N THR A 35 -8.31 -12.80 13.46
CA THR A 35 -8.31 -11.55 12.71
C THR A 35 -7.97 -10.42 13.68
N ILE A 36 -6.78 -9.86 13.55
CA ILE A 36 -6.34 -8.71 14.35
C ILE A 36 -6.71 -7.46 13.56
N SER A 37 -7.53 -6.59 14.18
CA SER A 37 -7.78 -5.25 13.64
C SER A 37 -6.74 -4.30 14.20
N LEU A 38 -5.95 -3.68 13.32
CA LEU A 38 -5.11 -2.53 13.69
C LEU A 38 -5.84 -1.25 13.28
N GLU A 39 -6.08 -0.38 14.25
CA GLU A 39 -6.54 0.97 13.95
C GLU A 39 -5.33 1.82 13.54
N VAL A 40 -5.43 2.46 12.37
CA VAL A 40 -4.37 3.31 11.83
C VAL A 40 -4.98 4.63 11.45
N LYS A 41 -4.40 5.73 11.95
CA LYS A 41 -4.98 7.07 11.81
C LYS A 41 -4.81 7.65 10.41
N ASP A 42 -3.62 7.49 9.84
CA ASP A 42 -3.24 8.04 8.55
C ASP A 42 -2.07 7.26 7.93
N ASN A 43 -1.63 7.66 6.72
CA ASN A 43 -0.55 6.97 6.01
C ASN A 43 0.81 7.09 6.73
N ASN A 44 1.04 8.15 7.51
CA ASN A 44 2.29 8.29 8.27
C ASN A 44 2.30 7.31 9.45
N ASP A 45 1.17 7.17 10.13
CA ASP A 45 0.98 6.18 11.19
C ASP A 45 1.13 4.74 10.63
N LEU A 46 0.57 4.46 9.45
CA LEU A 46 0.78 3.17 8.77
C LEU A 46 2.26 2.92 8.49
N LEU A 47 2.96 3.93 7.95
CA LEU A 47 4.38 3.84 7.63
C LEU A 47 5.22 3.61 8.90
N LEU A 48 4.90 4.30 9.99
CA LEU A 48 5.58 4.14 11.27
C LEU A 48 5.39 2.72 11.83
N ASN A 49 4.17 2.18 11.74
CA ASN A 49 3.89 0.80 12.16
C ASN A 49 4.70 -0.21 11.32
N ILE A 50 4.72 -0.06 10.00
CA ILE A 50 5.52 -0.92 9.10
C ILE A 50 7.01 -0.81 9.45
N ALA A 51 7.53 0.41 9.61
CA ALA A 51 8.93 0.66 9.92
C ALA A 51 9.33 0.02 11.27
N SER A 52 8.49 0.17 12.29
CA SER A 52 8.71 -0.40 13.63
C SER A 52 8.74 -1.93 13.59
N LEU A 53 7.84 -2.57 12.82
CA LEU A 53 7.84 -4.02 12.65
C LEU A 53 9.11 -4.51 11.93
N LEU A 54 9.55 -3.79 10.89
CA LEU A 54 10.80 -4.10 10.19
C LEU A 54 12.03 -3.91 11.07
N GLU A 55 12.06 -2.85 11.88
CA GLU A 55 13.13 -2.58 12.84
C GLU A 55 13.24 -3.73 13.87
N VAL A 56 12.10 -4.23 14.35
CA VAL A 56 12.05 -5.41 15.23
C VAL A 56 12.63 -6.66 14.54
N CYS A 57 12.36 -6.88 13.26
CA CYS A 57 12.99 -7.96 12.49
C CYS A 57 14.52 -7.80 12.42
N VAL A 58 15.00 -6.58 12.15
CA VAL A 58 16.44 -6.28 12.05
C VAL A 58 17.12 -6.53 13.40
N PHE A 59 16.55 -6.04 14.50
CA PHE A 59 17.09 -6.28 15.84
C PHE A 59 17.13 -7.76 16.20
N ALA A 60 16.10 -8.53 15.83
CA ALA A 60 16.07 -9.98 16.08
C ALA A 60 17.13 -10.74 15.27
N LEU A 61 17.37 -10.32 14.02
CA LEU A 61 18.40 -10.89 13.13
C LEU A 61 19.83 -10.56 13.60
N ASP A 62 20.06 -9.36 14.14
CA ASP A 62 21.35 -8.92 14.68
C ASP A 62 21.72 -9.63 16.01
N GLY A 63 20.89 -10.56 16.48
CA GLY A 63 21.15 -11.34 17.69
C GLY A 63 20.84 -10.61 19.00
N ASN A 64 20.59 -9.30 18.94
CA ASN A 64 20.24 -8.43 20.06
C ASN A 64 18.76 -8.51 20.46
N GLY A 65 17.88 -8.96 19.57
CA GLY A 65 16.45 -9.16 19.81
C GLY A 65 16.10 -10.63 20.05
N LEU A 66 15.51 -10.94 21.21
CA LEU A 66 14.85 -12.22 21.45
C LEU A 66 13.34 -12.05 21.22
N LEU A 67 12.84 -12.43 20.04
CA LEU A 67 11.40 -12.48 19.75
C LEU A 67 10.77 -13.79 20.25
N LEU A 68 10.99 -14.10 21.53
CA LEU A 68 10.32 -15.22 22.18
C LEU A 68 9.38 -14.66 23.22
N SER A 69 8.07 -14.82 22.98
CA SER A 69 7.11 -14.76 24.07
C SER A 69 7.53 -15.79 25.12
N PRO A 70 7.42 -15.50 26.43
CA PRO A 70 7.74 -16.47 27.49
C PRO A 70 7.02 -17.82 27.32
N ASN A 71 5.86 -17.82 26.66
CA ASN A 71 5.05 -19.00 26.38
C ASN A 71 5.49 -19.80 25.13
N ASN A 72 6.45 -19.30 24.34
CA ASN A 72 6.80 -19.83 23.03
C ASN A 72 8.29 -20.26 22.96
N GLN A 73 8.75 -21.00 23.96
CA GLN A 73 10.16 -21.44 24.05
C GLN A 73 10.59 -22.40 22.92
N ASN A 74 9.64 -22.95 22.16
CA ASN A 74 9.89 -23.90 21.07
C ASN A 74 9.96 -23.25 19.67
N VAL A 75 9.80 -21.93 19.58
CA VAL A 75 9.79 -21.20 18.29
C VAL A 75 11.21 -20.72 17.98
N THR A 76 11.70 -20.93 16.75
CA THR A 76 13.03 -20.42 16.38
C THR A 76 12.98 -18.92 16.13
N LYS A 77 14.12 -18.23 16.27
CA LYS A 77 14.21 -16.80 15.92
C LYS A 77 13.71 -16.52 14.49
N HIS A 78 14.03 -17.42 13.56
CA HIS A 78 13.61 -17.34 12.16
C HIS A 78 12.09 -17.38 12.02
N ASP A 79 11.41 -18.27 12.75
CA ASP A 79 9.95 -18.38 12.69
C ASP A 79 9.26 -17.09 13.16
N SER A 80 9.76 -16.47 14.23
CA SER A 80 9.23 -15.18 14.71
C SER A 80 9.43 -14.06 13.68
N ILE A 81 10.59 -13.99 13.03
CA ILE A 81 10.86 -12.99 11.98
C ILE A 81 9.95 -13.21 10.77
N CYS A 82 9.79 -14.46 10.31
CA CYS A 82 8.88 -14.79 9.21
C CYS A 82 7.45 -14.30 9.49
N ARG A 83 6.97 -14.49 10.73
CA ARG A 83 5.62 -14.02 11.14
C ARG A 83 5.47 -12.51 11.11
N VAL A 84 6.50 -11.77 11.53
CA VAL A 84 6.48 -10.31 11.46
C VAL A 84 6.54 -9.83 10.00
N LEU A 85 7.33 -10.49 9.13
CA LEU A 85 7.37 -10.17 7.71
C LEU A 85 6.04 -10.47 7.00
N GLU A 86 5.38 -11.58 7.33
CA GLU A 86 4.02 -11.89 6.85
C GLU A 86 3.04 -10.79 7.26
N LEU A 87 3.11 -10.30 8.51
CA LEU A 87 2.29 -9.20 8.97
C LEU A 87 2.58 -7.90 8.19
N VAL A 88 3.85 -7.57 7.96
CA VAL A 88 4.27 -6.42 7.14
C VAL A 88 3.68 -6.52 5.73
N LEU A 89 3.76 -7.69 5.09
CA LEU A 89 3.19 -7.92 3.76
C LEU A 89 1.67 -7.72 3.74
N ASN A 90 0.98 -8.12 4.81
CA ASN A 90 -0.48 -7.98 4.91
C ASN A 90 -0.94 -6.54 5.17
N ILE A 91 -0.13 -5.71 5.87
CA ILE A 91 -0.48 -4.30 6.14
C ILE A 91 0.00 -3.34 5.05
N LEU A 92 0.87 -3.78 4.14
CA LEU A 92 1.36 -2.96 3.03
C LEU A 92 0.20 -2.54 2.11
N PRO A 93 0.00 -1.23 1.87
CA PRO A 93 -1.14 -0.74 1.09
C PRO A 93 -0.90 -0.83 -0.43
N SER A 94 -0.46 -1.99 -0.93
CA SER A 94 -0.03 -2.22 -2.33
C SER A 94 -1.04 -1.73 -3.37
N SER A 95 -2.31 -2.09 -3.21
CA SER A 95 -3.39 -1.66 -4.13
C SER A 95 -3.61 -0.15 -4.14
N GLN A 96 -3.34 0.54 -3.01
CA GLN A 96 -3.44 2.00 -2.94
C GLN A 96 -2.22 2.67 -3.60
N MET A 97 -1.02 2.09 -3.44
CA MET A 97 0.20 2.54 -4.12
C MET A 97 0.05 2.45 -5.65
N ASP A 98 -0.40 1.31 -6.16
CA ASP A 98 -0.64 1.10 -7.59
C ASP A 98 -1.66 2.10 -8.16
N PHE A 99 -2.67 2.48 -7.36
CA PHE A 99 -3.64 3.49 -7.75
C PHE A 99 -3.02 4.88 -7.80
N MET A 100 -2.18 5.25 -6.84
CA MET A 100 -1.48 6.53 -6.82
C MET A 100 -0.51 6.69 -7.99
N ASP A 101 0.22 5.62 -8.36
CA ASP A 101 1.09 5.61 -9.54
C ASP A 101 0.29 5.87 -10.81
N TYR A 102 -0.86 5.21 -10.95
CA TYR A 102 -1.75 5.43 -12.07
C TYR A 102 -2.29 6.86 -12.16
N VAL A 103 -2.70 7.44 -11.03
CA VAL A 103 -3.17 8.83 -11.00
C VAL A 103 -2.04 9.76 -11.44
N THR A 104 -0.84 9.57 -10.91
CA THR A 104 0.34 10.36 -11.24
C THR A 104 0.67 10.26 -12.73
N GLU A 105 0.65 9.06 -13.30
CA GLU A 105 0.86 8.82 -14.74
C GLU A 105 -0.19 9.57 -15.57
N LYS A 106 -1.46 9.50 -15.18
CA LYS A 106 -2.56 10.16 -15.90
C LYS A 106 -2.51 11.67 -15.84
N LEU A 107 -2.13 12.24 -14.69
CA LEU A 107 -1.97 13.69 -14.52
C LEU A 107 -0.77 14.20 -15.32
N THR A 108 0.39 13.54 -15.19
CA THR A 108 1.60 13.88 -15.95
C THR A 108 1.35 13.84 -17.47
N ASN A 109 0.61 12.84 -17.95
CA ASN A 109 0.20 12.73 -19.36
C ASN A 109 -0.77 13.83 -19.82
N LEU A 110 -1.53 14.44 -18.91
CA LEU A 110 -2.36 15.58 -19.23
C LEU A 110 -1.50 16.84 -19.41
N ASP A 111 -0.58 17.09 -18.48
CA ASP A 111 0.28 18.29 -18.46
C ASP A 111 1.24 18.32 -19.65
N ASN A 112 1.81 17.18 -20.02
CA ASN A 112 2.68 17.04 -21.19
C ASN A 112 1.94 17.27 -22.53
N THR A 113 0.61 17.19 -22.53
CA THR A 113 -0.19 17.50 -23.72
C THR A 113 -0.73 18.92 -23.78
N THR A 114 -0.64 19.66 -22.67
CA THR A 114 -0.86 21.11 -22.69
C THR A 114 0.36 21.88 -23.21
N THR A 115 1.57 21.35 -23.10
CA THR A 115 2.81 21.96 -23.58
C THR A 115 3.15 21.68 -25.06
N LYS A 116 2.43 20.79 -25.74
CA LYS A 116 2.69 20.40 -27.15
C LYS A 116 1.71 21.00 -28.18
N SER A 117 0.95 22.05 -27.85
CA SER A 117 0.15 22.74 -28.87
C SER A 117 1.07 23.63 -29.74
N PRO A 118 0.97 23.59 -31.09
CA PRO A 118 2.00 24.10 -31.98
C PRO A 118 2.09 25.62 -31.97
N LYS A 119 3.30 26.16 -31.99
CA LYS A 119 3.53 27.53 -32.46
C LYS A 119 3.09 27.59 -33.92
N ASP A 120 2.25 28.56 -34.20
CA ASP A 120 1.57 28.79 -35.46
C ASP A 120 2.54 28.86 -36.66
N HIS A 121 2.14 28.22 -37.76
CA HIS A 121 2.57 28.63 -39.10
C HIS A 121 1.85 29.94 -39.45
N GLN A 122 2.63 31.00 -39.68
CA GLN A 122 2.41 32.23 -40.47
C GLN A 122 3.42 33.26 -39.91
N LEU A 123 4.39 33.82 -40.65
CA LEU A 123 4.44 34.26 -42.05
C LEU A 123 5.78 33.85 -42.70
#